data_AF-A0A1Y2WYA6-F1
#
_entry.id   AF-A0A1Y2WYA6-F1
#
_cell.length_a   1.000
_cell.length_b   1.000
_cell.length_c   1.000
_cell.angle_alpha   90.00
_cell.angle_beta   90.00
_cell.angle_gamma   90.00
#
_symmetry.space_group_name_H-M   'P 1'
#
loop_
_entity.id
_entity.type
_entity.pdbx_description
1 polymer ?
#
loop_
_entity_poly.entity_id
_entity_poly.type
_entity_poly.pdbx_seq_one_letter_code
_entity_poly.pdbx_strand_id
1 'polypeptide(L)'
;MAEINRQAALIGLSWGLGTLVIIFSGARLWARTMIKAQASWDDIFMTLAATFAILCSVFVTIAAHYGLGKRIDTITDPYYREEAIKYTVIAPTVSIVSSTLSKISILIFLTRLMGIAATRRHLICLWMLGAILFILNLLAIIIILRFCSPIEKQWKPETEGRCMSPAVNFYTGVIPSAYTAFMDIVLAIFPSLIIAKLNINRKMKIGLSCLMGGSIFAAGATIVKIYFMHADNLGDHHDITRSWANISILYICEVRPKFLLNVAKFYFIPS
;
A
#
# COMPACT_ATOMS: atom_id res chain seq x y z
N MET A 1 14.29 14.04 -21.83
CA MET A 1 14.96 12.76 -21.44
C MET A 1 14.68 12.35 -19.99
N ALA A 2 14.74 13.25 -19.00
CA ALA A 2 14.47 12.89 -17.59
C ALA A 2 13.03 12.42 -17.27
N GLU A 3 12.02 12.89 -18.02
CA GLU A 3 10.61 12.50 -17.81
C GLU A 3 10.30 11.09 -18.35
N ILE A 4 10.87 10.73 -19.51
CA ILE A 4 10.74 9.41 -20.13
C ILE A 4 11.27 8.31 -19.20
N ASN A 5 12.38 8.58 -18.49
CA ASN A 5 12.96 7.63 -17.54
C ASN A 5 12.06 7.35 -16.33
N ARG A 6 11.22 8.31 -15.91
CA ARG A 6 10.36 8.14 -14.72
C ARG A 6 9.14 7.27 -15.02
N GLN A 7 8.49 7.50 -16.16
CA GLN A 7 7.37 6.67 -16.59
C GLN A 7 7.82 5.23 -16.79
N ALA A 8 8.97 5.02 -17.45
CA ALA A 8 9.55 3.70 -17.66
C ALA A 8 9.93 3.02 -16.33
N ALA A 9 10.55 3.73 -15.39
CA ALA A 9 10.88 3.19 -14.07
C ALA A 9 9.63 2.80 -13.28
N LEU A 10 8.59 3.63 -13.33
CA LEU A 10 7.33 3.40 -12.63
C LEU A 10 6.58 2.19 -13.19
N ILE A 11 6.45 2.06 -14.52
CA ILE A 11 5.84 0.89 -15.17
C ILE A 11 6.70 -0.36 -14.92
N GLY A 12 8.03 -0.25 -15.10
CA GLY A 12 8.97 -1.35 -14.91
C GLY A 12 8.93 -1.92 -13.49
N LEU A 13 8.96 -1.07 -12.47
CA LEU A 13 8.81 -1.49 -11.06
C LEU A 13 7.40 -2.06 -10.79
N SER A 14 6.36 -1.43 -11.36
CA SER A 14 4.97 -1.85 -11.17
C SER A 14 4.64 -3.19 -11.81
N TRP A 15 5.26 -3.58 -12.92
CA TRP A 15 5.04 -4.91 -13.49
C TRP A 15 6.08 -5.91 -12.98
N GLY A 16 7.34 -5.51 -12.79
CA GLY A 16 8.39 -6.39 -12.28
C GLY A 16 8.05 -6.96 -10.90
N LEU A 17 7.76 -6.08 -9.92
CA LEU A 17 7.33 -6.54 -8.59
C LEU A 17 5.92 -7.15 -8.61
N GLY A 18 5.09 -6.78 -9.59
CA GLY A 18 3.70 -7.24 -9.71
C GLY A 18 3.65 -8.71 -10.13
N THR A 19 4.43 -9.07 -11.15
CA THR A 19 4.60 -10.46 -11.62
C THR A 19 5.13 -11.36 -10.52
N LEU A 20 6.10 -10.89 -9.73
CA LEU A 20 6.57 -11.64 -8.56
C LEU A 20 5.42 -11.89 -7.57
N VAL A 21 4.66 -10.84 -7.20
CA VAL A 21 3.51 -11.00 -6.30
C VAL A 21 2.48 -12.01 -6.87
N ILE A 22 2.20 -11.98 -8.17
CA ILE A 22 1.30 -12.93 -8.84
C ILE A 22 1.82 -14.36 -8.72
N ILE A 23 3.08 -14.59 -9.06
CA ILE A 23 3.70 -15.93 -9.03
C ILE A 23 3.65 -16.48 -7.60
N PHE A 24 4.08 -15.69 -6.62
CA PHE A 24 4.13 -16.11 -5.22
C PHE A 24 2.72 -16.34 -4.64
N SER A 25 1.76 -15.47 -4.93
CA SER A 25 0.38 -15.61 -4.44
C SER A 25 -0.34 -16.80 -5.11
N GLY A 26 -0.13 -16.99 -6.41
CA GLY A 26 -0.68 -18.12 -7.16
C GLY A 26 -0.10 -19.46 -6.70
N ALA A 27 1.22 -19.54 -6.53
CA ALA A 27 1.88 -20.72 -5.97
C ALA A 27 1.37 -21.05 -4.56
N ARG A 28 1.08 -20.03 -3.74
CA ARG A 28 0.51 -20.20 -2.41
C ARG A 28 -0.92 -20.75 -2.45
N LEU A 29 -1.78 -20.18 -3.30
CA LEU A 29 -3.15 -20.66 -3.47
C LEU A 29 -3.15 -22.12 -3.93
N TRP A 30 -2.33 -22.44 -4.93
CA TRP A 30 -2.16 -23.80 -5.43
C TRP A 30 -1.73 -24.78 -4.34
N ALA A 31 -0.67 -24.44 -3.58
CA ALA A 31 -0.17 -25.29 -2.51
C ALA A 31 -1.24 -25.50 -1.40
N ARG A 32 -2.05 -24.48 -1.09
CA ARG A 32 -3.08 -24.57 -0.05
C ARG A 32 -4.29 -25.38 -0.47
N THR A 33 -4.79 -25.19 -1.69
CA THR A 33 -5.99 -25.88 -2.18
C THR A 33 -5.71 -27.32 -2.54
N MET A 34 -4.53 -27.62 -3.10
CA MET A 34 -4.20 -28.97 -3.57
C MET A 34 -3.45 -29.83 -2.53
N ILE A 35 -2.59 -29.24 -1.69
CA ILE A 35 -1.70 -30.02 -0.79
C ILE A 35 -2.24 -30.09 0.64
N LYS A 36 -2.83 -29.01 1.17
CA LYS A 36 -3.15 -28.89 2.61
C LYS A 36 -4.63 -28.75 2.98
N ALA A 37 -5.54 -28.61 2.01
CA ALA A 37 -6.99 -28.52 2.19
C ALA A 37 -7.48 -27.63 3.36
N GLN A 38 -6.74 -26.56 3.69
CA GLN A 38 -7.07 -25.63 4.78
C GLN A 38 -6.80 -24.19 4.35
N ALA A 39 -7.79 -23.58 3.71
CA ALA A 39 -7.80 -22.15 3.45
C ALA A 39 -8.00 -21.40 4.79
N SER A 40 -7.01 -20.61 5.19
CA SER A 40 -7.14 -19.76 6.38
C SER A 40 -7.63 -18.37 5.98
N TRP A 41 -8.36 -17.69 6.87
CA TRP A 41 -8.82 -16.30 6.64
C TRP A 41 -7.67 -15.35 6.26
N ASP A 42 -6.49 -15.52 6.85
CA ASP A 42 -5.26 -14.81 6.47
C ASP A 42 -4.94 -14.92 4.96
N ASP A 43 -5.08 -16.12 4.38
CA ASP A 43 -4.77 -16.37 2.97
C ASP A 43 -5.75 -15.65 2.03
N ILE A 44 -7.02 -15.52 2.44
CA ILE A 44 -8.06 -14.81 1.69
C ILE A 44 -7.76 -13.31 1.66
N PHE A 45 -7.50 -12.71 2.83
CA PHE A 45 -7.16 -11.28 2.93
C PHE A 45 -5.90 -10.96 2.14
N MET A 46 -4.90 -11.85 2.20
CA MET A 46 -3.67 -11.69 1.45
C MET A 46 -3.90 -11.75 -0.07
N THR A 47 -4.66 -12.73 -0.53
CA THR A 47 -4.98 -12.87 -1.95
C THR A 47 -5.76 -11.65 -2.46
N LEU A 48 -6.76 -11.21 -1.69
CA LEU A 48 -7.54 -10.02 -2.02
C LEU A 48 -6.65 -8.77 -2.11
N ALA A 49 -5.75 -8.60 -1.14
CA ALA A 49 -4.81 -7.50 -1.11
C ALA A 49 -3.85 -7.52 -2.33
N ALA A 50 -3.41 -8.70 -2.78
CA ALA A 50 -2.61 -8.86 -4.00
C ALA A 50 -3.41 -8.50 -5.26
N THR A 51 -4.68 -8.89 -5.35
CA THR A 51 -5.58 -8.51 -6.45
C THR A 51 -5.70 -6.99 -6.56
N PHE A 52 -5.92 -6.30 -5.44
CA PHE A 52 -5.99 -4.83 -5.44
C PHE A 52 -4.63 -4.19 -5.81
N ALA A 53 -3.49 -4.79 -5.44
CA ALA A 53 -2.18 -4.30 -5.86
C ALA A 53 -1.97 -4.41 -7.38
N ILE A 54 -2.45 -5.48 -8.01
CA ILE A 54 -2.42 -5.66 -9.47
C ILE A 54 -3.36 -4.65 -10.13
N LEU A 55 -4.56 -4.48 -9.60
CA LEU A 55 -5.52 -3.48 -10.10
C LEU A 55 -4.94 -2.07 -10.05
N CYS A 56 -4.22 -1.72 -8.98
CA CYS A 56 -3.48 -0.47 -8.93
C CYS A 56 -2.43 -0.37 -10.05
N SER A 57 -1.72 -1.45 -10.36
CA SER A 57 -0.72 -1.47 -11.43
C SER A 57 -1.34 -1.18 -12.80
N VAL A 58 -2.53 -1.72 -13.04
CA VAL A 58 -3.32 -1.46 -14.25
C VAL A 58 -3.70 0.01 -14.31
N PHE A 59 -4.29 0.58 -13.24
CA PHE A 59 -4.67 1.99 -13.22
C PHE A 59 -3.48 2.94 -13.38
N VAL A 60 -2.34 2.62 -12.76
CA VAL A 60 -1.11 3.39 -12.92
C VAL A 60 -0.57 3.32 -14.35
N THR A 61 -0.70 2.17 -15.02
CA THR A 61 -0.30 2.02 -16.42
C THR A 61 -1.21 2.82 -17.35
N ILE A 62 -2.52 2.80 -17.10
CA ILE A 62 -3.49 3.62 -17.83
C ILE A 62 -3.20 5.11 -17.60
N ALA A 63 -2.96 5.52 -16.35
CA ALA A 63 -2.57 6.89 -16.03
C ALA A 63 -1.29 7.30 -16.78
N ALA A 64 -0.28 6.44 -16.83
CA ALA A 64 0.98 6.69 -17.54
C ALA A 64 0.78 6.84 -19.06
N HIS A 65 -0.13 6.05 -19.65
CA HIS A 65 -0.53 6.19 -21.05
C HIS A 65 -1.14 7.58 -21.33
N TYR A 66 -2.00 8.08 -20.44
CA TYR A 66 -2.62 9.40 -20.58
C TYR A 66 -1.70 10.58 -20.18
N GLY A 67 -0.51 10.32 -19.64
CA GLY A 67 0.49 11.35 -19.35
C GLY A 67 1.01 11.40 -17.91
N LEU A 68 0.68 10.44 -17.04
CA LEU A 68 1.20 10.38 -15.67
C LEU A 68 2.74 10.35 -15.67
N GLY A 69 3.39 11.28 -14.96
CA GLY A 69 4.85 11.46 -14.93
C GLY A 69 5.42 12.52 -15.89
N LYS A 70 4.61 13.12 -16.77
CA LYS A 70 4.96 14.29 -17.60
C LYS A 70 4.43 15.59 -16.98
N ARG A 71 4.96 16.73 -17.39
CA ARG A 71 4.38 18.03 -17.03
C ARG A 71 2.97 18.18 -17.59
N ILE A 72 2.04 18.65 -16.77
CA ILE A 72 0.62 18.83 -17.14
C ILE A 72 0.48 19.81 -18.32
N ASP A 73 1.43 20.72 -18.49
CA ASP A 73 1.47 21.70 -19.60
C ASP A 73 1.90 21.08 -20.94
N THR A 74 2.51 19.91 -20.92
CA THR A 74 2.94 19.19 -22.15
C THR A 74 1.83 18.32 -22.76
N ILE A 75 0.69 18.20 -22.07
CA ILE A 75 -0.47 17.45 -22.53
C ILE A 75 -1.40 18.41 -23.26
N THR A 76 -1.29 18.46 -24.58
CA THR A 76 -2.06 19.39 -25.43
C THR A 76 -3.54 19.02 -25.53
N ASP A 77 -3.88 17.73 -25.42
CA ASP A 77 -5.25 17.26 -25.53
C ASP A 77 -5.97 17.35 -24.16
N PRO A 78 -7.05 18.16 -24.05
CA PRO A 78 -7.81 18.29 -22.80
C PRO A 78 -8.41 16.97 -22.34
N TYR A 79 -8.81 16.07 -23.24
CA TYR A 79 -9.35 14.76 -22.88
C TYR A 79 -8.29 13.89 -22.18
N TYR A 80 -7.06 13.89 -22.68
CA TYR A 80 -5.95 13.16 -22.08
C TYR A 80 -5.60 13.72 -20.69
N ARG A 81 -5.67 15.05 -20.53
CA ARG A 81 -5.44 15.70 -19.24
C ARG A 81 -6.49 15.29 -18.20
N GLU A 82 -7.77 15.28 -18.56
CA GLU A 82 -8.85 14.83 -17.67
C GLU A 82 -8.67 13.39 -17.20
N GLU A 83 -8.45 12.47 -18.14
CA GLU A 83 -8.27 11.04 -17.81
C GLU A 83 -6.99 10.81 -16.99
N ALA A 84 -5.89 11.51 -17.29
CA ALA A 84 -4.67 11.43 -16.50
C ALA A 84 -4.91 11.83 -15.03
N ILE A 85 -5.59 12.95 -14.78
CA ILE A 85 -5.90 13.41 -13.42
C ILE A 85 -6.82 12.43 -12.70
N LYS A 86 -7.88 11.95 -13.38
CA LYS A 86 -8.84 10.99 -12.84
C LYS A 86 -8.16 9.69 -12.37
N TYR A 87 -7.30 9.09 -13.20
CA TYR A 87 -6.59 7.87 -12.78
C TYR A 87 -5.51 8.14 -11.73
N THR A 88 -4.97 9.37 -11.65
CA THR A 88 -4.06 9.80 -10.58
C THR A 88 -4.76 9.85 -9.20
N VAL A 89 -6.08 10.02 -9.17
CA VAL A 89 -6.90 9.99 -7.95
C VAL A 89 -7.35 8.58 -7.59
N ILE A 90 -7.73 7.79 -8.60
CA ILE A 90 -8.25 6.42 -8.39
C ILE A 90 -7.13 5.46 -7.96
N ALA A 91 -5.94 5.53 -8.57
CA ALA A 91 -4.86 4.58 -8.29
C ALA A 91 -4.37 4.58 -6.82
N PRO A 92 -4.15 5.74 -6.16
CA PRO A 92 -3.82 5.79 -4.74
C PRO A 92 -4.92 5.21 -3.84
N THR A 93 -6.19 5.43 -4.19
CA THR A 93 -7.34 4.90 -3.44
C THR A 93 -7.29 3.36 -3.38
N VAL A 94 -7.02 2.74 -4.52
CA VAL A 94 -6.86 1.28 -4.65
C VAL A 94 -5.61 0.78 -3.93
N SER A 95 -4.52 1.55 -3.96
CA SER A 95 -3.30 1.26 -3.20
C SER A 95 -3.54 1.25 -1.70
N ILE A 96 -4.31 2.20 -1.18
CA ILE A 96 -4.65 2.32 0.24
C ILE A 96 -5.43 1.07 0.69
N VAL A 97 -6.39 0.60 -0.11
CA VAL A 97 -7.14 -0.63 0.17
C VAL A 97 -6.21 -1.85 0.22
N SER A 98 -5.35 -2.02 -0.78
CA SER A 98 -4.36 -3.11 -0.81
C SER A 98 -3.44 -3.08 0.42
N SER A 99 -2.91 -1.90 0.77
CA SER A 99 -2.03 -1.71 1.93
C SER A 99 -2.74 -2.04 3.23
N THR A 100 -4.00 -1.63 3.40
CA THR A 100 -4.80 -1.90 4.60
C THR A 100 -5.09 -3.39 4.76
N LEU A 101 -5.53 -4.07 3.69
CA LEU A 101 -5.79 -5.51 3.71
C LEU A 101 -4.54 -6.33 4.02
N SER A 102 -3.38 -5.93 3.47
CA SER A 102 -2.10 -6.59 3.76
C SER A 102 -1.72 -6.53 5.25
N LYS A 103 -1.96 -5.39 5.91
CA LYS A 103 -1.70 -5.19 7.34
C LYS A 103 -2.69 -5.99 8.21
N ILE A 104 -3.95 -6.06 7.81
CA ILE A 104 -4.97 -6.88 8.48
C ILE A 104 -4.59 -8.38 8.39
N SER A 105 -4.12 -8.86 7.24
CA SER A 105 -3.60 -10.23 7.09
C SER A 105 -2.44 -10.48 8.07
N ILE A 106 -1.43 -9.60 8.11
CA ILE A 106 -0.30 -9.73 9.05
C ILE A 106 -0.77 -9.72 10.51
N LEU A 107 -1.76 -8.89 10.86
CA LEU A 107 -2.34 -8.83 12.21
C LEU A 107 -3.04 -10.14 12.60
N ILE A 108 -3.88 -10.68 11.70
CA ILE A 108 -4.55 -11.99 11.89
C ILE A 108 -3.51 -13.10 12.01
N PHE A 109 -2.49 -13.07 11.16
CA PHE A 109 -1.39 -14.01 11.21
C PHE A 109 -0.66 -13.97 12.55
N LEU A 110 -0.29 -12.77 13.02
CA LEU A 110 0.42 -12.56 14.28
C LEU A 110 -0.41 -13.01 15.48
N THR A 111 -1.70 -12.65 15.52
CA THR A 111 -2.61 -13.05 16.60
C THR A 111 -2.81 -14.56 16.66
N ARG A 112 -2.92 -15.25 15.51
CA ARG A 112 -2.97 -16.72 15.46
C ARG A 112 -1.66 -17.35 15.91
N LEU A 113 -0.51 -16.80 15.50
CA LEU A 113 0.80 -17.32 15.86
C LEU A 113 1.03 -17.31 17.38
N MET A 114 0.54 -16.27 18.03
CA MET A 114 0.75 -16.05 19.46
C MET A 114 -0.31 -16.69 20.34
N GLY A 115 -1.26 -17.45 19.75
CA GLY A 115 -2.54 -17.85 20.37
C GLY A 115 -2.47 -18.48 21.76
N ILE A 116 -1.31 -19.00 22.19
CA ILE A 116 -1.11 -19.60 23.54
C ILE A 116 -0.18 -18.75 24.42
N ALA A 117 0.72 -17.96 23.82
CA ALA A 117 1.78 -17.23 24.53
C ALA A 117 1.48 -15.74 24.79
N ALA A 118 0.52 -15.14 24.07
CA ALA A 118 0.19 -13.73 24.23
C ALA A 118 -0.94 -13.50 25.25
N THR A 119 -0.73 -12.55 26.16
CA THR A 119 -1.77 -12.07 27.08
C THR A 119 -2.95 -11.48 26.30
N ARG A 120 -4.19 -11.73 26.75
CA ARG A 120 -5.42 -11.16 26.14
C ARG A 120 -5.33 -9.64 25.91
N ARG A 121 -4.68 -8.90 26.81
CA ARG A 121 -4.46 -7.45 26.67
C ARG A 121 -3.69 -7.09 25.39
N HIS A 122 -2.65 -7.83 25.07
CA HIS A 122 -1.86 -7.60 23.85
C HIS A 122 -2.66 -7.86 22.58
N LEU A 123 -3.49 -8.91 22.56
CA LEU A 123 -4.35 -9.22 21.43
C LEU A 123 -5.38 -8.11 21.21
N ILE A 124 -6.01 -7.62 22.29
CA ILE A 124 -6.96 -6.50 22.24
C ILE A 124 -6.26 -5.24 21.72
N CYS A 125 -5.06 -4.91 22.22
CA CYS A 125 -4.29 -3.77 21.72
C CYS A 125 -4.01 -3.86 20.22
N LEU A 126 -3.59 -5.02 19.71
CA LEU A 126 -3.32 -5.21 18.29
C LEU A 126 -4.59 -5.01 17.43
N TRP A 127 -5.73 -5.58 17.84
CA TRP A 127 -6.99 -5.38 17.14
C TRP A 127 -7.47 -3.93 17.18
N MET A 128 -7.31 -3.23 18.31
CA MET A 128 -7.64 -1.81 18.43
C MET A 128 -6.80 -0.96 17.50
N LEU A 129 -5.48 -1.21 17.44
CA LEU A 129 -4.61 -0.54 16.48
C LEU A 129 -5.09 -0.81 15.05
N GLY A 130 -5.37 -2.07 14.70
CA GLY A 130 -5.86 -2.46 13.38
C GLY A 130 -7.16 -1.76 12.98
N ALA A 131 -8.09 -1.60 13.93
CA ALA A 131 -9.34 -0.88 13.72
C ALA A 131 -9.10 0.62 13.46
N ILE A 132 -8.21 1.27 14.20
CA ILE A 132 -7.84 2.67 13.97
C ILE A 132 -7.21 2.84 12.59
N LEU A 133 -6.31 1.93 12.18
CA LEU A 133 -5.72 1.94 10.84
C LEU A 133 -6.81 1.90 9.77
N PHE A 134 -7.77 0.99 9.91
CA PHE A 134 -8.87 0.82 8.96
C PHE A 134 -9.71 2.08 8.86
N ILE A 135 -10.10 2.67 10.01
CA ILE A 135 -10.90 3.90 10.05
C ILE A 135 -10.17 5.07 9.40
N LEU A 136 -8.89 5.27 9.72
CA LEU A 136 -8.10 6.37 9.15
C LEU A 136 -7.96 6.24 7.63
N ASN A 137 -7.69 5.04 7.12
CA ASN A 137 -7.57 4.80 5.68
C ASN A 137 -8.93 4.91 4.96
N LEU A 138 -10.02 4.46 5.60
CA LEU A 138 -11.38 4.61 5.05
C LEU A 138 -11.77 6.09 4.93
N LEU A 139 -11.53 6.88 5.98
CA LEU A 139 -11.76 8.32 5.95
C LEU A 139 -10.92 9.01 4.86
N ALA A 140 -9.65 8.60 4.72
CA ALA A 140 -8.78 9.13 3.67
C ALA A 140 -9.33 8.86 2.27
N ILE A 141 -9.80 7.65 2.01
CA ILE A 141 -10.44 7.27 0.74
C ILE A 141 -11.67 8.16 0.47
N ILE A 142 -12.54 8.33 1.47
CA ILE A 142 -13.75 9.14 1.32
C ILE A 142 -13.40 10.59 0.99
N ILE A 143 -12.42 11.19 1.69
CA ILE A 143 -12.00 12.58 1.47
C ILE A 143 -11.33 12.74 0.10
N ILE A 144 -10.48 11.79 -0.32
CA ILE A 144 -9.82 11.83 -1.64
C ILE A 144 -10.84 11.78 -2.79
N LEU A 145 -11.88 10.95 -2.65
CA LEU A 145 -12.95 10.80 -3.65
C LEU A 145 -13.97 11.95 -3.62
N ARG A 146 -14.12 12.64 -2.48
CA ARG A 146 -15.06 13.76 -2.29
C ARG A 146 -14.34 15.09 -2.09
N PHE A 147 -13.12 15.22 -2.62
CA PHE A 147 -12.31 16.41 -2.42
C PHE A 147 -12.94 17.67 -3.05
N CYS A 148 -13.65 17.49 -4.17
CA CYS A 148 -14.45 18.53 -4.82
C CYS A 148 -15.94 18.15 -4.83
N SER A 149 -16.80 19.18 -4.79
CA SER A 149 -18.24 19.07 -4.99
C SER A 149 -18.64 19.97 -6.18
N PRO A 150 -19.08 19.40 -7.31
CA PRO A 150 -19.20 17.97 -7.64
C PRO A 150 -17.84 17.28 -7.84
N ILE A 151 -17.81 15.95 -7.76
CA ILE A 151 -16.57 15.15 -7.89
C ILE A 151 -15.90 15.41 -9.25
N GLU A 152 -16.70 15.63 -10.29
CA GLU A 152 -16.22 15.90 -11.65
C GLU A 152 -15.27 17.09 -11.75
N LYS A 153 -15.44 18.09 -10.86
CA LYS A 153 -14.57 19.27 -10.80
C LYS A 153 -13.10 18.93 -10.50
N GLN A 154 -12.85 17.76 -9.90
CA GLN A 154 -11.50 17.32 -9.57
C GLN A 154 -10.66 16.99 -10.81
N TRP A 155 -11.28 16.57 -11.92
CA TRP A 155 -10.60 16.32 -13.19
C TRP A 155 -11.03 17.26 -14.31
N LYS A 156 -12.21 17.90 -14.21
CA LYS A 156 -12.72 18.94 -15.12
C LYS A 156 -12.68 20.31 -14.44
N PRO A 157 -11.62 21.11 -14.62
CA PRO A 157 -11.49 22.40 -13.94
C PRO A 157 -12.59 23.40 -14.33
N GLU A 158 -13.16 23.26 -15.53
CA GLU A 158 -14.24 24.12 -16.05
C GLU A 158 -15.59 23.89 -15.37
N THR A 159 -15.77 22.78 -14.63
CA THR A 159 -17.03 22.49 -13.94
C THR A 159 -17.23 23.41 -12.75
N GLU A 160 -18.42 24.01 -12.64
CA GLU A 160 -18.80 24.82 -11.49
C GLU A 160 -18.80 23.99 -10.19
N GLY A 161 -18.40 24.62 -9.08
CA GLY A 161 -18.32 23.94 -7.79
C GLY A 161 -17.18 24.44 -6.92
N ARG A 162 -16.96 23.78 -5.78
CA ARG A 162 -15.93 24.14 -4.81
C ARG A 162 -15.12 22.91 -4.42
N CYS A 163 -13.82 23.09 -4.29
CA CYS A 163 -12.91 22.08 -3.77
C CYS A 163 -12.48 22.46 -2.35
N MET A 164 -12.15 21.46 -1.54
CA MET A 164 -11.55 21.69 -0.22
C MET A 164 -10.18 22.36 -0.35
N SER A 165 -9.69 22.96 0.74
CA SER A 165 -8.39 23.62 0.71
C SER A 165 -7.26 22.61 0.48
N PRO A 166 -6.15 22.98 -0.19
CA PRO A 166 -5.00 22.10 -0.39
C PRO A 166 -4.43 21.53 0.91
N ALA A 167 -4.58 22.26 2.02
CA ALA A 167 -4.21 21.78 3.36
C ALA A 167 -4.98 20.52 3.77
N VAL A 168 -6.27 20.41 3.43
CA VAL A 168 -7.05 19.20 3.71
C VAL A 168 -6.48 18.00 2.97
N ASN A 169 -6.07 18.18 1.71
CA ASN A 169 -5.43 17.11 0.91
C ASN A 169 -4.13 16.64 1.58
N PHE A 170 -3.29 17.60 1.98
CA PHE A 170 -2.03 17.33 2.68
C PHE A 170 -2.24 16.53 3.97
N TYR A 171 -3.11 17.00 4.88
CA TYR A 171 -3.37 16.30 6.15
C TYR A 171 -4.00 14.92 5.94
N THR A 172 -4.89 14.79 4.94
CA THR A 172 -5.51 13.52 4.55
C THR A 172 -4.50 12.51 4.02
N GLY A 173 -3.42 12.97 3.38
CA GLY A 173 -2.31 12.11 2.96
C GLY A 173 -1.36 11.75 4.11
N VAL A 174 -0.96 12.74 4.91
CA VAL A 174 0.09 12.58 5.93
C VAL A 174 -0.38 11.79 7.14
N ILE A 175 -1.58 12.06 7.68
CA ILE A 175 -2.05 11.42 8.92
C ILE A 175 -2.16 9.89 8.78
N PRO A 176 -2.86 9.34 7.75
CA PRO A 176 -2.94 7.88 7.57
C PRO A 176 -1.60 7.26 7.22
N SER A 177 -0.72 8.00 6.53
CA SER A 177 0.63 7.55 6.20
C SER A 177 1.52 7.44 7.44
N ALA A 178 1.48 8.43 8.32
CA ALA A 178 2.20 8.39 9.59
C ALA A 178 1.73 7.22 10.46
N TYR A 179 0.41 7.01 10.54
CA TYR A 179 -0.15 5.88 11.28
C TYR A 179 0.22 4.53 10.65
N THR A 180 0.27 4.47 9.32
CA THR A 180 0.74 3.30 8.57
C THR A 180 2.20 2.96 8.89
N ALA A 181 3.09 3.96 8.92
CA ALA A 181 4.49 3.78 9.30
C ALA A 181 4.63 3.31 10.75
N PHE A 182 3.85 3.92 11.66
CA PHE A 182 3.77 3.50 13.06
C PHE A 182 3.36 2.03 13.18
N MET A 183 2.34 1.62 12.42
CA MET A 183 1.89 0.23 12.41
C MET A 183 2.94 -0.75 11.92
N ASP A 184 3.70 -0.38 10.89
CA ASP A 184 4.78 -1.22 10.39
C ASP A 184 5.88 -1.41 11.45
N ILE A 185 6.23 -0.36 12.19
CA ILE A 185 7.18 -0.45 13.30
C ILE A 185 6.64 -1.33 14.42
N VAL A 186 5.38 -1.15 14.82
CA VAL A 186 4.74 -1.98 15.86
C VAL A 186 4.72 -3.45 15.43
N LEU A 187 4.32 -3.74 14.20
CA LEU A 187 4.29 -5.11 13.67
C LEU A 187 5.69 -5.73 13.50
N ALA A 188 6.74 -4.91 13.38
CA ALA A 188 8.13 -5.40 13.40
C ALA A 188 8.62 -5.71 14.81
N ILE A 189 8.32 -4.86 15.79
CA ILE A 189 8.81 -4.98 17.18
C ILE A 189 8.04 -6.05 17.97
N PHE A 190 6.73 -6.15 17.75
CA PHE A 190 5.87 -7.04 18.52
C PHE A 190 6.31 -8.52 18.47
N PRO A 191 6.49 -9.14 17.29
CA PRO A 191 7.00 -10.50 17.20
C PRO A 191 8.45 -10.65 17.67
N SER A 192 9.34 -9.64 17.52
CA SER A 192 10.75 -9.79 17.95
C SER A 192 10.85 -10.04 19.43
N LEU A 193 10.15 -9.24 20.22
CA LEU A 193 10.19 -9.33 21.68
C LEU A 193 9.65 -10.66 22.20
N ILE A 194 8.65 -11.22 21.52
CA ILE A 194 8.04 -12.49 21.89
C ILE A 194 8.92 -13.67 21.46
N ILE A 195 9.41 -13.65 20.21
CA ILE A 195 10.30 -14.70 19.68
C ILE A 195 11.62 -14.74 20.45
N ALA A 196 12.13 -13.60 20.92
CA ALA A 196 13.34 -13.55 21.72
C ALA A 196 13.21 -14.34 23.05
N LYS A 197 11.99 -14.46 23.57
CA LYS A 197 11.69 -15.17 24.83
C LYS A 197 11.25 -16.62 24.64
N LEU A 198 10.88 -17.03 23.41
CA LEU A 198 10.30 -18.34 23.13
C LEU A 198 11.27 -19.22 22.34
N ASN A 199 11.46 -20.46 22.78
CA ASN A 199 12.28 -21.46 22.08
C ASN A 199 11.54 -22.00 20.85
N ILE A 200 11.58 -21.24 19.76
CA ILE A 200 10.94 -21.59 18.48
C ILE A 200 11.96 -22.24 17.53
N ASN A 201 11.50 -23.20 16.72
CA ASN A 201 12.27 -23.82 15.64
C ASN A 201 12.97 -22.79 14.74
N ARG A 202 14.24 -23.03 14.42
CA ARG A 202 15.11 -22.12 13.65
C ARG A 202 14.49 -21.69 12.30
N LYS A 203 13.75 -22.57 11.64
CA LYS A 203 13.08 -22.26 10.36
C LYS A 203 11.97 -21.22 10.52
N MET A 204 11.17 -21.33 11.58
CA MET A 204 10.12 -20.36 11.90
C MET A 204 10.70 -19.03 12.40
N LYS A 205 11.81 -19.07 13.13
CA LYS A 205 12.57 -17.86 13.52
C LYS A 205 13.08 -17.09 12.31
N ILE A 206 13.64 -17.77 11.31
CA ILE A 206 14.09 -17.14 10.05
C ILE A 206 12.91 -16.53 9.30
N GLY A 207 11.82 -17.29 9.12
CA GLY A 207 10.62 -16.78 8.45
C GLY A 207 10.04 -15.53 9.11
N LEU A 208 10.01 -15.48 10.44
CA LEU A 208 9.53 -14.30 11.19
C LEU A 208 10.50 -13.12 11.08
N SER A 209 11.81 -13.36 11.17
CA SER A 209 12.83 -12.33 10.99
C SER A 209 12.74 -11.66 9.62
N CYS A 210 12.50 -12.43 8.56
CA CYS A 210 12.30 -11.91 7.21
C CYS A 210 11.05 -11.00 7.13
N LEU A 211 9.93 -11.39 7.76
CA LEU A 211 8.72 -10.55 7.80
C LEU A 211 8.95 -9.22 8.47
N MET A 212 9.65 -9.24 9.60
CA MET A 212 9.92 -8.05 10.40
C MET A 212 10.86 -7.10 9.67
N GLY A 213 11.85 -7.63 8.94
CA GLY A 213 12.69 -6.82 8.03
C GLY A 213 11.87 -6.13 6.95
N GLY A 214 10.87 -6.82 6.39
CA GLY A 214 9.93 -6.24 5.42
C GLY A 214 9.11 -5.07 5.97
N SER A 215 8.66 -5.19 7.23
CA SER A 215 7.94 -4.11 7.91
C SER A 215 8.83 -2.88 8.14
N ILE A 216 10.09 -3.06 8.55
CA ILE A 216 11.04 -1.95 8.73
C ILE A 216 11.32 -1.23 7.40
N PHE A 217 11.56 -1.99 6.32
CA PHE A 217 11.78 -1.42 5.00
C PHE A 217 10.61 -0.54 4.56
N ALA A 218 9.39 -1.01 4.80
CA ALA A 218 8.19 -0.28 4.45
C ALA A 218 7.91 0.95 5.32
N ALA A 219 8.24 0.89 6.62
CA ALA A 219 8.22 2.08 7.46
C ALA A 219 9.14 3.16 6.88
N GLY A 220 10.36 2.78 6.44
CA GLY A 220 11.30 3.67 5.74
C GLY A 220 10.71 4.27 4.46
N ALA A 221 10.12 3.43 3.59
CA ALA A 221 9.47 3.90 2.36
C ALA A 221 8.33 4.90 2.65
N THR A 222 7.57 4.66 3.72
CA THR A 222 6.47 5.54 4.13
C THR A 222 6.98 6.86 4.71
N ILE A 223 8.09 6.86 5.44
CA ILE A 223 8.73 8.09 5.95
C ILE A 223 9.22 8.95 4.77
N VAL A 224 9.87 8.34 3.78
CA VAL A 224 10.29 9.04 2.56
C VAL A 224 9.08 9.60 1.81
N LYS A 225 7.96 8.85 1.77
CA LYS A 225 6.70 9.32 1.18
C LYS A 225 6.16 10.57 1.88
N ILE A 226 6.16 10.59 3.21
CA ILE A 226 5.72 11.76 3.99
C ILE A 226 6.63 12.96 3.73
N TYR A 227 7.95 12.74 3.61
CA TYR A 227 8.89 13.80 3.26
C TYR A 227 8.57 14.41 1.88
N PHE A 228 8.31 13.59 0.86
CA PHE A 228 7.91 14.10 -0.46
C PHE A 228 6.58 14.86 -0.41
N MET A 229 5.59 14.36 0.34
CA MET A 229 4.32 15.08 0.52
C MET A 229 4.50 16.46 1.17
N HIS A 230 5.48 16.60 2.07
CA HIS A 230 5.79 17.87 2.73
C HIS A 230 6.63 18.81 1.85
N ALA A 231 7.63 18.26 1.15
CA ALA A 231 8.52 19.03 0.28
C ALA A 231 7.81 19.59 -0.95
N ASP A 232 6.87 18.84 -1.51
CA ASP A 232 6.19 19.22 -2.75
C ASP A 232 5.02 20.19 -2.53
N ASN A 233 4.69 20.59 -1.29
CA ASN A 233 3.63 21.55 -0.93
C ASN A 233 2.50 21.55 -1.98
N LEU A 234 1.65 20.51 -1.96
CA LEU A 234 0.63 20.15 -2.98
C LEU A 234 -0.33 21.28 -3.48
N GLY A 235 -0.12 22.54 -3.10
CA GLY A 235 -0.78 23.73 -3.63
C GLY A 235 -0.20 24.29 -4.94
N ASP A 236 0.97 23.87 -5.43
CA ASP A 236 1.44 24.33 -6.75
C ASP A 236 0.97 23.37 -7.87
N HIS A 237 -0.08 23.79 -8.58
CA HIS A 237 -0.83 22.96 -9.53
C HIS A 237 -0.02 22.57 -10.79
N HIS A 238 1.18 23.14 -11.01
CA HIS A 238 1.95 22.94 -12.24
C HIS A 238 2.61 21.56 -12.38
N ASP A 239 2.89 20.84 -11.28
CA ASP A 239 3.68 19.59 -11.31
C ASP A 239 3.02 18.40 -10.55
N ILE A 240 1.69 18.44 -10.32
CA ILE A 240 0.93 17.39 -9.61
C ILE A 240 1.27 15.99 -10.14
N THR A 241 1.16 15.80 -11.46
CA THR A 241 1.42 14.53 -12.15
C THR A 241 2.82 13.95 -11.88
N ARG A 242 3.81 14.80 -11.59
CA ARG A 242 5.19 14.41 -11.31
C ARG A 242 5.38 13.96 -9.86
N SER A 243 4.83 14.70 -8.91
CA SER A 243 4.86 14.36 -7.49
C SER A 243 4.13 13.05 -7.20
N TRP A 244 2.97 12.84 -7.83
CA TRP A 244 2.21 11.60 -7.68
C TRP A 244 2.97 10.37 -8.22
N ALA A 245 3.75 10.51 -9.30
CA ALA A 245 4.56 9.40 -9.80
C ALA A 245 5.60 8.93 -8.76
N ASN A 246 6.29 9.86 -8.09
CA ASN A 246 7.25 9.52 -7.02
C ASN A 246 6.55 8.82 -5.85
N ILE A 247 5.39 9.34 -5.43
CA ILE A 247 4.57 8.76 -4.35
C ILE A 247 4.11 7.34 -4.73
N SER A 248 3.66 7.12 -5.97
CA SER A 248 3.25 5.80 -6.47
C SER A 248 4.40 4.79 -6.47
N ILE A 249 5.62 5.20 -6.84
CA ILE A 249 6.80 4.33 -6.76
C ILE A 249 7.04 3.89 -5.31
N LEU A 250 6.94 4.82 -4.35
CA LEU A 250 7.11 4.52 -2.93
C LEU A 250 6.02 3.58 -2.39
N TYR A 251 4.78 3.70 -2.86
CA TYR A 251 3.72 2.75 -2.54
C TYR A 251 4.01 1.33 -3.06
N ILE A 252 4.53 1.21 -4.29
CA ILE A 252 4.93 -0.08 -4.87
C ILE A 252 6.04 -0.72 -4.02
N CYS A 253 7.03 0.08 -3.60
CA CYS A 253 8.11 -0.36 -2.74
C CYS A 253 7.66 -0.68 -1.30
N GLU A 254 6.66 0.00 -0.75
CA GLU A 254 6.12 -0.27 0.61
C GLU A 254 5.40 -1.62 0.66
N VAL A 255 4.50 -1.85 -0.30
CA VAL A 255 3.49 -2.91 -0.19
C VAL A 255 4.03 -4.27 -0.65
N ARG A 256 4.77 -4.32 -1.76
CA ARG A 256 5.06 -5.58 -2.48
C ARG A 256 6.17 -6.44 -1.86
N PRO A 257 7.25 -5.88 -1.28
CA PRO A 257 8.22 -6.67 -0.54
C PRO A 257 7.58 -7.40 0.66
N LYS A 258 6.60 -6.78 1.35
CA LYS A 258 5.86 -7.44 2.44
C LYS A 258 5.10 -8.67 1.95
N PHE A 259 4.48 -8.58 0.77
CA PHE A 259 3.82 -9.73 0.15
C PHE A 259 4.79 -10.87 -0.10
N LEU A 260 5.92 -10.58 -0.74
CA LEU A 260 6.93 -11.59 -1.06
C LEU A 260 7.47 -12.27 0.21
N LEU A 261 7.74 -11.49 1.26
CA LEU A 261 8.25 -12.02 2.53
C LEU A 261 7.21 -12.85 3.27
N ASN A 262 5.93 -12.43 3.25
CA ASN A 262 4.81 -13.18 3.84
C ASN A 262 4.47 -14.47 3.08
N VAL A 263 4.73 -14.52 1.77
CA VAL A 263 4.68 -15.78 1.02
C VAL A 263 5.91 -16.65 1.29
N ALA A 264 7.13 -16.10 1.29
CA ALA A 264 8.38 -16.84 1.50
C ALA A 264 8.41 -17.60 2.85
N LYS A 265 7.73 -17.06 3.86
CA LYS A 265 7.46 -17.71 5.15
C LYS A 265 6.92 -19.14 5.02
N PHE A 266 6.16 -19.45 3.98
CA PHE A 266 5.52 -20.75 3.78
C PHE A 266 6.49 -21.87 3.40
N TYR A 267 7.62 -21.54 2.78
CA TYR A 267 8.68 -22.52 2.50
C TYR A 267 9.43 -22.95 3.77
N PHE A 268 9.42 -22.11 4.81
CA PHE A 268 10.21 -22.34 6.02
C PHE A 268 9.40 -22.87 7.21
N ILE A 269 8.07 -22.73 7.23
CA ILE A 269 7.24 -23.17 8.36
C ILE A 269 6.41 -24.39 7.94
N PRO A 270 6.85 -25.63 8.25
CA PRO A 270 5.94 -26.77 8.19
C PRO A 270 4.83 -26.54 9.22
N SER A 271 3.60 -26.81 8.79
CA SER A 271 2.38 -26.78 9.60
C SER A 271 2.46 -27.81 10.70
#